data_AF-A0A1H8UM89-F1
#
_entry.id   AF-A0A1H8UM89-F1
#
_cell.length_a   1.000
_cell.length_b   1.000
_cell.length_c   1.000
_cell.angle_alpha   90.00
_cell.angle_beta   90.00
_cell.angle_gamma   90.00
#
_symmetry.space_group_name_H-M   'P 1'
#
loop_
_entity.id
_entity.type
_entity.pdbx_description
1 polymer ?
#
loop_
_entity_poly.entity_id
_entity_poly.type
_entity_poly.pdbx_seq_one_letter_code
_entity_poly.pdbx_strand_id
1 'polypeptide(L)'
;MAKIIDIKEQIKRENKVASHWLIHYRERKREHDEFRQEISAGNRQHDENVGGSRSSLPGKPVENMVCKLDEHDTNNTAKWLQTIEDVKSIIGPKKCQLLELRQKCQFYMSPDGGRPGWIAPVQQQFGEVAGWCPAEQTLKNMWSDLITITVRVARVRGCEF
;
A
#
# COMPACT_ATOMS: atom_id res chain seq x y z
N MET A 1 20.03 -0.27 28.55
CA MET A 1 20.97 0.05 27.46
C MET A 1 20.15 0.23 26.19
N ALA A 2 20.00 1.46 25.71
CA ALA A 2 19.27 1.73 24.46
C ALA A 2 20.02 1.07 23.29
N LYS A 3 19.32 0.24 22.50
CA LYS A 3 19.86 -0.29 21.24
C LYS A 3 20.21 0.91 20.36
N ILE A 4 21.51 1.17 20.18
CA ILE A 4 22.00 2.01 19.09
C ILE A 4 21.73 1.20 17.82
N ILE A 5 20.51 1.31 17.30
CA ILE A 5 20.20 0.81 15.95
C ILE A 5 21.04 1.68 15.03
N ASP A 6 21.89 1.04 14.21
CA ASP A 6 22.61 1.74 13.16
C ASP A 6 21.59 2.51 12.30
N ILE A 7 21.70 3.84 12.31
CA ILE A 7 20.81 4.74 11.58
C ILE A 7 20.71 4.32 10.11
N LYS A 8 21.80 3.80 9.53
CA LYS A 8 21.80 3.29 8.15
C LYS A 8 20.88 2.10 7.97
N GLU A 9 20.91 1.15 8.91
CA GLU A 9 20.05 -0.03 8.87
C GLU A 9 18.58 0.33 9.10
N GLN A 10 18.30 1.31 9.96
CA GLN A 10 16.95 1.84 10.13
C GLN A 10 16.42 2.45 8.83
N ILE A 11 17.20 3.31 8.16
CA ILE A 11 16.81 3.92 6.89
C ILE A 11 16.57 2.85 5.82
N LYS A 12 17.44 1.84 5.73
CA LYS A 12 17.27 0.73 4.77
C LYS A 12 15.96 -0.03 5.02
N ARG A 13 15.64 -0.31 6.29
CA ARG A 13 14.40 -1.00 6.66
C ARG A 13 13.17 -0.20 6.26
N GLU A 14 13.14 1.08 6.62
CA GLU A 14 12.01 1.96 6.31
C GLU A 14 11.81 2.09 4.79
N ASN A 15 12.90 2.28 4.05
CA ASN A 15 12.86 2.34 2.59
C ASN A 15 12.35 1.03 1.98
N LYS A 16 12.76 -0.12 2.53
CA LYS A 16 12.28 -1.43 2.09
C LYS A 16 10.78 -1.57 2.30
N VAL A 17 10.29 -1.19 3.48
CA VAL A 17 8.86 -1.27 3.83
C VAL A 17 8.04 -0.34 2.94
N ALA A 18 8.45 0.92 2.79
CA ALA A 18 7.81 1.87 1.89
C ALA A 18 7.80 1.38 0.43
N SER A 19 8.91 0.80 -0.04
CA SER A 19 8.98 0.25 -1.41
C SER A 19 7.99 -0.90 -1.61
N HIS A 20 7.83 -1.76 -0.61
CA HIS A 20 6.90 -2.89 -0.65
C HIS A 20 5.44 -2.41 -0.61
N TRP A 21 5.15 -1.36 0.16
CA TRP A 21 3.83 -0.70 0.15
C TRP A 21 3.49 -0.09 -1.21
N LEU A 22 4.42 0.64 -1.82
CA LEU A 22 4.22 1.23 -3.15
C LEU A 22 3.97 0.18 -4.25
N ILE A 23 4.71 -0.94 -4.24
CA ILE A 23 4.60 -2.00 -5.26
C ILE A 23 3.27 -2.76 -5.15
N HIS A 24 2.88 -3.15 -3.94
CA HIS A 24 1.69 -4.00 -3.71
C HIS A 24 0.44 -3.20 -3.36
N TYR A 25 0.45 -1.89 -3.60
CA TYR A 25 -0.64 -0.98 -3.24
C TYR A 25 -2.01 -1.47 -3.74
N ARG A 26 -2.11 -1.82 -5.03
CA ARG A 26 -3.38 -2.17 -5.67
C ARG A 26 -4.01 -3.42 -5.05
N GLU A 27 -3.19 -4.43 -4.79
CA GLU A 27 -3.60 -5.68 -4.17
C GLU A 27 -4.10 -5.44 -2.74
N ARG A 28 -3.30 -4.75 -1.92
CA ARG A 28 -3.68 -4.42 -0.54
C ARG A 28 -4.90 -3.52 -0.45
N LYS A 29 -5.05 -2.59 -1.39
CA LYS A 29 -6.22 -1.71 -1.45
C LYS A 29 -7.48 -2.50 -1.74
N ARG A 30 -7.41 -3.43 -2.70
CA ARG A 30 -8.53 -4.32 -3.03
C ARG A 30 -8.92 -5.18 -1.82
N GLU A 31 -7.97 -5.86 -1.19
CA GLU A 31 -8.22 -6.71 -0.02
C GLU A 31 -8.84 -5.92 1.14
N HIS A 32 -8.33 -4.72 1.40
CA HIS A 32 -8.87 -3.83 2.43
C HIS A 32 -10.32 -3.38 2.12
N ASP A 33 -10.61 -3.06 0.86
CA ASP A 33 -11.94 -2.63 0.46
C ASP A 33 -12.94 -3.80 0.44
N GLU A 34 -12.51 -5.00 0.06
CA GLU A 34 -13.28 -6.25 0.15
C GLU A 34 -13.63 -6.57 1.61
N PHE A 35 -12.65 -6.54 2.52
CA PHE A 35 -12.89 -6.80 3.94
C PHE A 35 -13.82 -5.76 4.58
N ARG A 36 -13.68 -4.48 4.21
CA ARG A 36 -14.60 -3.42 4.64
C ARG A 36 -16.04 -3.68 4.17
N GLN A 37 -16.22 -4.17 2.94
CA GLN A 37 -17.52 -4.56 2.42
C GLN A 37 -18.09 -5.77 3.16
N GLU A 38 -17.28 -6.77 3.48
CA GLU A 38 -17.69 -7.93 4.26
C GLU A 38 -18.20 -7.55 5.66
N ILE A 39 -17.49 -6.67 6.38
CA ILE A 39 -17.95 -6.15 7.69
C ILE A 39 -19.32 -5.45 7.54
N SER A 40 -19.48 -4.66 6.47
CA SER A 40 -20.71 -3.91 6.21
C SER A 40 -21.87 -4.81 5.77
N ALA A 41 -21.60 -5.90 5.05
CA ALA A 41 -22.59 -6.83 4.51
C ALA A 41 -22.98 -7.93 5.49
N GLY A 42 -22.08 -8.38 6.37
CA GLY A 42 -22.33 -9.42 7.37
C GLY A 42 -23.45 -9.08 8.37
N ASN A 43 -23.79 -7.79 8.50
CA ASN A 43 -24.92 -7.35 9.31
C ASN A 43 -26.28 -7.43 8.60
N ARG A 44 -26.31 -7.60 7.27
CA ARG A 44 -27.54 -7.73 6.47
C ARG A 44 -28.04 -9.17 6.34
N GLN A 45 -27.16 -10.16 6.52
CA GLN A 45 -27.53 -11.58 6.39
C GLN A 45 -28.06 -12.20 7.69
N HIS A 46 -28.03 -11.47 8.80
CA HIS A 46 -28.51 -11.98 10.09
C HIS A 46 -29.99 -11.64 10.35
N ASP A 47 -30.79 -11.38 9.31
CA ASP A 47 -32.22 -11.05 9.42
C ASP A 47 -33.14 -12.14 8.82
N GLU A 48 -32.59 -13.30 8.43
CA GLU A 48 -33.38 -14.44 7.95
C GLU A 48 -33.05 -15.70 8.78
N ASN A 49 -34.02 -16.12 9.61
CA ASN A 49 -34.08 -17.37 10.39
C ASN A 49 -33.27 -17.47 11.70
N VAL A 50 -33.89 -17.10 12.84
CA VAL A 50 -33.89 -17.98 14.04
C VAL A 50 -35.21 -17.83 14.79
N GLY A 51 -36.16 -18.73 14.53
CA GLY A 51 -37.15 -19.09 15.52
C GLY A 51 -36.48 -19.92 16.61
N GLY A 52 -36.62 -19.49 17.87
CA GLY A 52 -36.46 -20.36 19.04
C GLY A 52 -35.24 -20.13 19.93
N SER A 53 -35.56 -19.65 21.14
CA SER A 53 -34.98 -20.05 22.43
C SER A 53 -33.60 -19.51 22.84
N ARG A 54 -33.67 -18.70 23.92
CA ARG A 54 -32.74 -18.56 25.05
C ARG A 54 -31.46 -17.74 24.86
N SER A 55 -31.49 -16.59 25.54
CA SER A 55 -30.37 -16.02 26.31
C SER A 55 -29.14 -15.60 25.50
N SER A 56 -29.20 -14.43 24.90
CA SER A 56 -28.06 -13.52 24.87
C SER A 56 -28.60 -12.09 24.88
N LEU A 57 -27.92 -11.21 25.60
CA LEU A 57 -28.22 -9.77 25.70
C LEU A 57 -28.48 -9.20 24.29
N PRO A 58 -29.34 -8.18 24.13
CA PRO A 58 -29.49 -7.48 22.86
C PRO A 58 -28.18 -6.73 22.56
N GLY A 59 -27.19 -7.45 22.05
CA GLY A 59 -25.93 -6.89 21.58
C GLY A 59 -26.27 -6.08 20.35
N LYS A 60 -26.13 -4.76 20.45
CA LYS A 60 -26.52 -3.82 19.39
C LYS A 60 -25.63 -4.09 18.16
N PRO A 61 -26.17 -4.79 17.15
CA PRO A 61 -25.34 -5.33 16.07
C PRO A 61 -24.74 -4.21 15.21
N VAL A 62 -25.44 -3.06 15.14
CA VAL A 62 -24.95 -1.82 14.53
C VAL A 62 -23.76 -1.24 15.28
N GLU A 63 -23.78 -1.18 16.62
CA GLU A 63 -22.65 -0.64 17.40
C GLU A 63 -21.41 -1.53 17.22
N ASN A 64 -21.58 -2.86 17.25
CA ASN A 64 -20.49 -3.80 16.98
C ASN A 64 -19.91 -3.65 15.57
N MET A 65 -20.75 -3.42 14.55
CA MET A 65 -20.30 -3.17 13.17
C MET A 65 -19.52 -1.85 13.09
N VAL A 66 -20.00 -0.79 13.72
CA VAL A 66 -19.33 0.52 13.75
C VAL A 66 -17.96 0.41 14.41
N CYS A 67 -17.85 -0.28 15.56
CA CYS A 67 -16.56 -0.51 16.21
C CYS A 67 -15.58 -1.28 15.32
N LYS A 68 -16.03 -2.34 14.64
CA LYS A 68 -15.18 -3.12 13.71
C LYS A 68 -14.71 -2.30 12.51
N LEU A 69 -15.57 -1.44 11.97
CA LEU A 69 -15.21 -0.53 10.88
C LEU A 69 -14.20 0.51 11.33
N ASP A 70 -14.36 1.07 12.54
CA ASP A 70 -13.42 2.04 13.12
C ASP A 70 -12.04 1.39 13.38
N GLU A 71 -12.01 0.20 13.97
CA GLU A 71 -10.77 -0.57 14.16
C GLU A 71 -10.08 -0.89 12.82
N HIS A 72 -10.86 -1.22 11.79
CA HIS A 72 -10.34 -1.48 10.45
C HIS A 72 -9.78 -0.21 9.80
N ASP A 73 -10.49 0.90 9.87
CA ASP A 73 -10.11 2.16 9.21
C ASP A 73 -8.96 2.89 9.95
N THR A 74 -8.73 2.58 11.22
CA THR A 74 -7.64 3.17 12.02
C THR A 74 -6.37 2.33 12.07
N ASN A 75 -6.41 1.10 11.53
CA ASN A 75 -5.27 0.19 11.56
C ASN A 75 -4.08 0.70 10.70
N ASN A 76 -2.92 0.06 10.89
CA ASN A 76 -1.71 0.44 10.17
C ASN A 76 -1.85 0.29 8.65
N THR A 77 -2.62 -0.69 8.17
CA THR A 77 -2.89 -0.89 6.74
C THR A 77 -3.63 0.29 6.14
N ALA A 78 -4.70 0.75 6.77
CA ALA A 78 -5.47 1.92 6.32
C ALA A 78 -4.59 3.18 6.27
N LYS A 79 -3.73 3.38 7.28
CA LYS A 79 -2.75 4.49 7.28
C LYS A 79 -1.78 4.41 6.11
N TRP A 80 -1.26 3.22 5.80
CA TRP A 80 -0.36 3.01 4.67
C TRP A 80 -1.05 3.19 3.31
N LEU A 81 -2.29 2.72 3.17
CA LEU A 81 -3.08 2.92 1.94
C LEU A 81 -3.33 4.41 1.70
N GLN A 82 -3.75 5.13 2.74
CA GLN A 82 -3.95 6.58 2.63
C GLN A 82 -2.65 7.33 2.36
N THR A 83 -1.53 6.92 2.98
CA THR A 83 -0.20 7.46 2.68
C THR A 83 0.10 7.41 1.19
N ILE A 84 -0.16 6.28 0.54
CA ILE A 84 0.15 6.12 -0.89
C ILE A 84 -0.75 7.00 -1.75
N GLU A 85 -2.03 7.15 -1.41
CA GLU A 85 -2.93 8.04 -2.14
C GLU A 85 -2.51 9.52 -2.00
N ASP A 86 -2.10 9.95 -0.80
CA ASP A 86 -1.53 11.28 -0.61
C ASP A 86 -0.26 11.47 -1.45
N VAL A 87 0.65 10.49 -1.44
CA VAL A 87 1.87 10.52 -2.26
C VAL A 87 1.52 10.66 -3.74
N LYS A 88 0.54 9.90 -4.25
CA LYS A 88 0.07 10.00 -5.65
C LYS A 88 -0.49 11.37 -5.98
N SER A 89 -1.12 12.06 -5.01
CA SER A 89 -1.66 13.40 -5.20
C SER A 89 -0.59 14.50 -5.29
N ILE A 90 0.59 14.31 -4.68
CA ILE A 90 1.65 15.33 -4.59
C ILE A 90 2.78 15.11 -5.60
N ILE A 91 2.97 13.90 -6.10
CA ILE A 91 4.06 13.60 -7.05
C ILE A 91 3.67 14.02 -8.47
N GLY A 92 4.66 14.45 -9.25
CA GLY A 92 4.44 14.85 -10.64
C GLY A 92 4.05 13.68 -11.56
N PRO A 93 3.46 13.97 -12.73
CA PRO A 93 2.86 12.97 -13.63
C PRO A 93 3.84 11.88 -14.07
N LYS A 94 5.11 12.24 -14.34
CA LYS A 94 6.16 11.26 -14.70
C LYS A 94 6.42 10.24 -13.60
N LYS A 95 6.37 10.66 -12.33
CA LYS A 95 6.57 9.78 -11.17
C LYS A 95 5.34 8.92 -10.90
N CYS A 96 4.12 9.46 -11.09
CA CYS A 96 2.89 8.66 -11.09
C CYS A 96 2.96 7.54 -12.13
N GLN A 97 3.31 7.88 -13.37
CA GLN A 97 3.45 6.90 -14.44
C GLN A 97 4.51 5.84 -14.11
N LEU A 98 5.67 6.24 -13.57
CA LEU A 98 6.68 5.29 -13.10
C LEU A 98 6.09 4.32 -12.06
N LEU A 99 5.37 4.84 -11.07
CA LEU A 99 4.78 4.02 -10.02
C LEU A 99 3.80 2.98 -10.61
N GLU A 100 2.93 3.40 -11.53
CA GLU A 100 1.98 2.49 -12.18
C GLU A 100 2.68 1.40 -13.00
N LEU A 101 3.69 1.76 -13.79
CA LEU A 101 4.47 0.80 -14.57
C LEU A 101 5.25 -0.15 -13.65
N ARG A 102 5.82 0.37 -12.56
CA ARG A 102 6.53 -0.43 -11.58
C ARG A 102 5.64 -1.46 -10.89
N GLN A 103 4.39 -1.09 -10.58
CA GLN A 103 3.37 -1.99 -10.03
C GLN A 103 3.00 -3.10 -11.03
N LYS A 104 2.81 -2.77 -12.31
CA LYS A 104 2.59 -3.78 -13.37
C LYS A 104 3.77 -4.74 -13.50
N CYS A 105 4.98 -4.23 -13.37
CA CYS A 105 6.21 -5.01 -13.46
C CYS A 105 6.67 -5.61 -12.12
N GLN A 106 5.78 -5.81 -11.14
CA GLN A 106 6.18 -6.30 -9.80
C GLN A 106 6.89 -7.66 -9.83
N PHE A 107 6.48 -8.56 -10.73
CA PHE A 107 7.00 -9.93 -10.83
C PHE A 107 8.24 -10.07 -11.72
N TYR A 108 8.71 -8.98 -12.34
CA TYR A 108 9.85 -9.04 -13.25
C TYR A 108 11.16 -9.19 -12.46
N MET A 109 11.72 -10.38 -12.54
CA MET A 109 13.05 -10.70 -12.01
C MET A 109 14.10 -10.59 -13.10
N SER A 110 15.33 -10.25 -12.71
CA SER A 110 16.44 -10.26 -13.67
C SER A 110 16.92 -11.69 -13.85
N PRO A 111 17.07 -12.17 -15.10
CA PRO A 111 17.60 -13.50 -15.36
C PRO A 111 19.04 -13.66 -14.85
N ASP A 112 19.83 -12.59 -14.86
CA ASP A 112 21.29 -12.65 -14.62
C ASP A 112 21.71 -12.05 -13.26
N GLY A 113 20.75 -11.64 -12.42
CA GLY A 113 20.99 -11.10 -11.08
C GLY A 113 21.70 -9.73 -11.01
N GLY A 114 22.20 -9.18 -12.13
CA GLY A 114 22.98 -7.94 -12.14
C GLY A 114 22.15 -6.65 -12.18
N ARG A 115 21.10 -6.58 -13.01
CA ARG A 115 20.24 -5.38 -13.13
C ARG A 115 18.93 -5.60 -12.39
N PRO A 116 18.29 -4.58 -11.80
CA PRO A 116 16.93 -4.74 -11.32
C PRO A 116 16.00 -5.12 -12.49
N GLY A 117 15.39 -6.31 -12.44
CA GLY A 117 14.65 -6.92 -13.56
C GLY A 117 13.47 -6.09 -14.09
N TRP A 118 13.00 -5.12 -13.31
CA TRP A 118 11.92 -4.22 -13.67
C TRP A 118 12.34 -3.05 -14.57
N ILE A 119 13.63 -2.69 -14.67
CA ILE A 119 14.05 -1.46 -15.35
C ILE A 119 13.79 -1.54 -16.85
N ALA A 120 14.28 -2.60 -17.51
CA ALA A 120 14.10 -2.78 -18.95
C ALA A 120 12.62 -2.77 -19.39
N PRO A 121 11.70 -3.55 -18.77
CA PRO A 121 10.29 -3.51 -19.16
C PRO A 121 9.63 -2.14 -18.86
N VAL A 122 10.03 -1.46 -17.77
CA VAL A 122 9.52 -0.11 -17.48
C VAL A 122 10.02 0.91 -18.51
N GLN A 123 11.29 0.86 -18.94
CA GLN A 123 11.82 1.73 -19.99
C GLN A 123 11.08 1.54 -21.32
N GLN A 124 10.86 0.28 -21.71
CA GLN A 124 10.13 -0.05 -22.91
C GLN A 124 8.71 0.54 -22.87
N GLN A 125 7.95 0.28 -21.80
CA GLN A 125 6.59 0.79 -21.65
C GLN A 125 6.54 2.33 -21.53
N PHE A 126 7.55 2.97 -20.94
CA PHE A 126 7.67 4.43 -20.98
C PHE A 126 7.80 4.96 -22.41
N GLY A 127 8.66 4.33 -23.22
CA GLY A 127 8.82 4.69 -24.63
C GLY A 127 7.52 4.56 -25.42
N GLU A 128 6.80 3.45 -25.23
CA GLU A 128 5.53 3.17 -25.90
C GLU A 128 4.40 4.15 -25.48
N VAL A 129 4.28 4.46 -24.18
CA VAL A 129 3.16 5.27 -23.66
C VAL A 129 3.45 6.77 -23.71
N ALA A 130 4.67 7.20 -23.39
CA ALA A 130 5.02 8.61 -23.25
C ALA A 130 5.85 9.16 -24.41
N GLY A 131 6.23 8.33 -25.39
CA GLY A 131 7.07 8.74 -26.51
C GLY A 131 8.50 9.13 -26.11
N TRP A 132 8.92 8.81 -24.89
CA TRP A 132 10.27 9.07 -24.39
C TRP A 132 10.77 7.88 -23.55
N CYS A 133 12.06 7.56 -23.68
CA CYS A 133 12.68 6.48 -22.91
C CYS A 133 13.65 7.09 -21.87
N PRO A 134 13.29 7.11 -20.57
CA PRO A 134 14.19 7.63 -19.54
C PRO A 134 15.44 6.76 -19.43
N ALA A 135 16.59 7.39 -19.22
CA ALA A 135 17.81 6.67 -18.86
C ALA A 135 17.62 5.87 -17.56
N GLU A 136 18.36 4.77 -17.43
CA GLU A 136 18.31 3.88 -16.25
C GLU A 136 18.52 4.66 -14.94
N GLN A 137 19.51 5.57 -14.92
CA GLN A 137 19.78 6.39 -13.74
C GLN A 137 18.61 7.31 -13.39
N THR A 138 17.91 7.84 -14.39
CA THR A 138 16.72 8.68 -14.19
C THR A 138 15.60 7.88 -13.52
N LEU A 139 15.36 6.64 -13.95
CA LEU A 139 14.38 5.76 -13.30
C LEU A 139 14.76 5.43 -11.85
N LYS A 140 16.03 5.12 -11.60
CA LYS A 140 16.55 4.87 -10.25
C LYS A 140 16.36 6.07 -9.34
N ASN A 141 16.70 7.27 -9.81
CA ASN A 141 16.53 8.51 -9.06
C ASN A 141 15.06 8.80 -8.77
N MET A 142 14.18 8.70 -9.78
CA MET A 142 12.73 8.89 -9.59
C MET A 142 12.15 7.90 -8.58
N TRP A 143 12.61 6.64 -8.61
CA TRP A 143 12.19 5.62 -7.65
C TRP A 143 12.69 5.89 -6.23
N SER A 144 13.95 6.29 -6.09
CA SER A 144 14.52 6.70 -4.80
C SER A 144 13.79 7.90 -4.20
N ASP A 145 13.45 8.89 -5.02
CA ASP A 145 12.66 10.04 -4.60
C ASP A 145 11.27 9.63 -4.13
N LEU A 146 10.60 8.73 -4.87
CA LEU A 146 9.28 8.21 -4.50
C LEU A 146 9.33 7.55 -3.12
N ILE A 147 10.28 6.64 -2.90
CA ILE A 147 10.46 5.99 -1.59
C ILE A 147 10.69 7.03 -0.50
N THR A 148 11.57 8.02 -0.76
CA THR A 148 11.91 9.05 0.22
C THR A 148 10.69 9.89 0.62
N ILE A 149 9.89 10.31 -0.36
CA ILE A 149 8.65 11.06 -0.11
C ILE A 149 7.67 10.19 0.67
N THR A 150 7.49 8.93 0.27
CA THR A 150 6.59 7.99 0.96
C THR A 150 6.98 7.78 2.41
N VAL A 151 8.26 7.56 2.71
CA VAL A 151 8.73 7.41 4.11
C VAL A 151 8.42 8.66 4.93
N ARG A 152 8.60 9.86 4.35
CA ARG A 152 8.30 11.12 5.04
C ARG A 152 6.80 11.26 5.36
N VAL A 153 5.94 11.00 4.38
CA VAL A 153 4.47 11.06 4.56
C VAL A 153 4.02 9.99 5.57
N ALA A 154 4.54 8.77 5.46
CA ALA A 154 4.25 7.67 6.38
C ALA A 154 4.61 8.01 7.83
N ARG A 155 5.78 8.64 8.06
CA ARG A 155 6.19 9.11 9.40
C ARG A 155 5.23 10.14 9.97
N VAL A 156 4.83 11.13 9.16
CA VAL A 156 3.87 12.17 9.58
C VAL A 156 2.52 11.56 9.94
N ARG A 157 2.09 10.54 9.19
CA ARG A 157 0.82 9.84 9.40
C ARG A 157 0.86 8.79 10.54
N GLY A 158 2.03 8.57 11.15
CA GLY A 158 2.21 7.60 12.22
C GLY A 158 2.04 6.15 11.76
N CYS A 159 2.52 5.84 10.56
CA CYS A 159 2.64 4.47 10.05
C CYS A 159 3.77 3.72 10.77
N GLU A 160 3.56 2.44 11.01
CA GLU A 160 4.58 1.53 11.52
C GLU A 160 5.40 0.94 10.36
N PHE A 161 6.73 0.89 10.54
CA PHE A 161 7.73 0.43 9.57
C PHE A 161 8.27 -0.96 9.92
#